data_AF-A0AAV4VQL1-F1
#
_entry.id   AF-A0AAV4VQL1-F1
#
_cell.length_a   1.000
_cell.length_b   1.000
_cell.length_c   1.000
_cell.angle_alpha   90.00
_cell.angle_beta   90.00
_cell.angle_gamma   90.00
#
_symmetry.space_group_name_H-M   'P 1'
#
loop_
_entity.id
_entity.type
_entity.pdbx_description
1 polymer ?
#
loop_
_entity_poly.entity_id
_entity_poly.type
_entity_poly.pdbx_seq_one_letter_code
_entity_poly.pdbx_strand_id
1 'polypeptide(L)'
;MKARNNKGFLTNILSLGEAGLQAMGNYFLIRGTSGNVLLQVDPQEMVVSANHIVVSDSGGLRLDGSLETPLVRGGATKDLRLESPLKKVKVRSEGAMHVDSPAGGIHVEGLRDMNLKSTGGRVVIDSSKLEMKNLKLSRHVKDKKRQEVFQVCMCENGRLFLAHREGHCQIQESMCRDMDQDRYKIRDNRSKHS
;
A
#
# COMPACT_ATOMS: atom_id res chain seq x y z
N MET A 1 -38.71 -17.15 -24.72
CA MET A 1 -39.72 -16.08 -24.72
C MET A 1 -39.20 -14.90 -25.56
N LYS A 2 -40.06 -14.32 -26.41
CA LYS A 2 -39.72 -13.17 -27.26
C LYS A 2 -40.78 -12.09 -27.06
N ALA A 3 -40.37 -10.87 -26.73
CA ALA A 3 -41.25 -9.70 -26.65
C ALA A 3 -41.05 -8.81 -27.87
N ARG A 4 -42.13 -8.20 -28.35
CA ARG A 4 -42.13 -7.27 -29.49
C ARG A 4 -42.86 -5.99 -29.11
N ASN A 5 -42.49 -4.87 -29.74
CA ASN A 5 -43.21 -3.61 -29.60
C ASN A 5 -44.42 -3.51 -30.56
N ASN A 6 -45.15 -2.39 -30.51
CA ASN A 6 -46.34 -2.13 -31.32
C ASN A 6 -46.09 -2.11 -32.83
N LYS A 7 -44.83 -2.01 -33.27
CA LYS A 7 -44.41 -2.07 -34.68
C LYS A 7 -43.93 -3.48 -35.08
N GLY A 8 -44.02 -4.48 -34.19
CA GLY A 8 -43.58 -5.85 -34.43
C GLY A 8 -42.08 -6.11 -34.26
N PHE A 9 -41.29 -5.09 -33.93
CA PHE A 9 -39.86 -5.24 -33.70
C PHE A 9 -39.59 -5.96 -32.39
N LEU A 10 -38.62 -6.88 -32.42
CA LEU A 10 -38.14 -7.61 -31.26
C LEU A 10 -37.46 -6.66 -30.27
N THR A 11 -37.89 -6.69 -29.01
CA THR A 11 -37.37 -5.80 -27.95
C THR A 11 -36.68 -6.55 -26.83
N ASN A 12 -37.16 -7.74 -26.46
CA ASN A 12 -36.52 -8.57 -25.45
C ASN A 12 -36.53 -10.04 -25.85
N ILE A 13 -35.47 -10.74 -25.50
CA ILE A 13 -35.33 -12.19 -25.67
C ILE A 13 -34.92 -12.78 -24.34
N LEU A 14 -35.60 -13.86 -23.94
CA LEU A 14 -35.18 -14.73 -22.85
C LEU A 14 -35.17 -16.17 -23.37
N SER A 15 -34.02 -16.82 -23.36
CA SER A 15 -33.86 -18.20 -23.83
C SER A 15 -33.16 -19.05 -22.79
N LEU A 16 -33.72 -20.22 -22.51
CA LEU A 16 -33.10 -21.27 -21.71
C LEU A 16 -32.75 -22.41 -22.65
N GLY A 17 -31.47 -22.78 -22.72
CA GLY A 17 -30.96 -23.90 -23.51
C GLY A 17 -30.02 -24.77 -22.68
N GLU A 18 -29.42 -25.78 -23.32
CA GLU A 18 -28.48 -26.69 -22.65
C GLU A 18 -27.27 -25.97 -22.04
N ALA A 19 -26.81 -24.88 -22.68
CA ALA A 19 -25.69 -24.07 -22.21
C ALA A 19 -26.06 -23.05 -21.11
N GLY A 20 -27.36 -22.91 -20.79
CA GLY A 20 -27.83 -22.02 -19.72
C GLY A 20 -28.88 -21.00 -20.15
N LEU A 21 -29.03 -19.96 -19.32
CA LEU A 21 -30.00 -18.87 -19.50
C LEU A 21 -29.33 -17.67 -20.18
N GLN A 22 -29.91 -17.21 -21.28
CA GLN A 22 -29.49 -16.00 -21.98
C GLN A 22 -30.64 -14.99 -22.03
N ALA A 23 -30.33 -13.74 -21.71
CA ALA A 23 -31.26 -12.61 -21.78
C ALA A 23 -30.68 -11.50 -22.67
N MET A 24 -31.52 -10.90 -23.50
CA MET A 24 -31.18 -9.73 -24.32
C MET A 24 -32.28 -8.69 -24.19
N GLY A 25 -31.92 -7.47 -23.80
CA GLY A 25 -32.84 -6.35 -23.56
C GLY A 25 -32.12 -5.16 -22.93
N ASN A 26 -32.84 -4.05 -22.73
CA ASN A 26 -32.29 -2.84 -22.11
C ASN A 26 -32.34 -2.85 -20.59
N TYR A 27 -33.03 -3.81 -19.98
CA TYR A 27 -33.19 -3.90 -18.54
C TYR A 27 -33.36 -5.36 -18.15
N PHE A 28 -32.54 -5.83 -17.21
CA PHE A 28 -32.60 -7.17 -16.67
C PHE A 28 -32.62 -7.11 -15.15
N LEU A 29 -33.56 -7.81 -14.51
CA LEU A 29 -33.77 -7.76 -13.08
C LEU A 29 -34.04 -9.15 -12.52
N ILE A 30 -33.21 -9.56 -11.56
CA ILE A 30 -33.41 -10.75 -10.73
C ILE A 30 -33.76 -10.27 -9.32
N ARG A 31 -34.91 -10.73 -8.81
CA ARG A 31 -35.32 -10.52 -7.42
C ARG A 31 -35.20 -11.82 -6.64
N GLY A 32 -34.86 -11.69 -5.36
CA GLY A 32 -34.99 -12.78 -4.40
C GLY A 32 -36.47 -13.10 -4.15
N THR A 33 -36.73 -14.24 -3.51
CA THR A 33 -38.09 -14.65 -3.13
C THR A 33 -38.76 -13.67 -2.15
N SER A 34 -37.97 -12.93 -1.37
CA SER A 34 -38.40 -11.82 -0.52
C SER A 34 -38.66 -10.51 -1.27
N GLY A 35 -38.47 -10.47 -2.59
CA GLY A 35 -38.73 -9.32 -3.44
C GLY A 35 -37.60 -8.29 -3.53
N ASN A 36 -36.53 -8.41 -2.75
CA ASN A 36 -35.35 -7.56 -2.89
C ASN A 36 -34.62 -7.82 -4.21
N VAL A 37 -33.96 -6.78 -4.75
CA VAL A 37 -33.11 -6.91 -5.94
C VAL A 37 -31.87 -7.74 -5.58
N LEU A 38 -31.49 -8.67 -6.44
CA LEU A 38 -30.25 -9.47 -6.33
C LEU A 38 -29.27 -9.13 -7.45
N LEU A 39 -29.80 -8.93 -8.67
CA LEU A 39 -29.04 -8.49 -9.83
C LEU A 39 -29.91 -7.55 -10.67
N GLN A 40 -29.40 -6.37 -11.00
CA GLN A 40 -29.98 -5.47 -12.00
C GLN A 40 -28.91 -5.10 -13.03
N VAL A 41 -29.27 -5.09 -14.30
CA VAL A 41 -28.39 -4.67 -15.39
C VAL A 41 -29.16 -3.76 -16.34
N ASP A 42 -28.61 -2.59 -16.61
CA ASP A 42 -29.06 -1.65 -17.64
C ASP A 42 -27.85 -1.00 -18.35
N PRO A 43 -28.03 -0.10 -19.34
CA PRO A 43 -26.92 0.49 -20.08
C PRO A 43 -26.01 1.44 -19.26
N GLN A 44 -26.43 1.86 -18.07
CA GLN A 44 -25.68 2.79 -17.20
C GLN A 44 -25.01 2.07 -16.04
N GLU A 45 -25.72 1.14 -15.40
CA GLU A 45 -25.25 0.47 -14.19
C GLU A 45 -25.57 -1.04 -14.13
N MET A 46 -24.72 -1.75 -13.41
CA MET A 46 -24.95 -3.12 -12.99
C MET A 46 -24.92 -3.15 -11.46
N VAL A 47 -26.06 -3.51 -10.85
CA VAL A 47 -26.20 -3.65 -9.40
C VAL A 47 -26.18 -5.13 -9.05
N VAL A 48 -25.22 -5.54 -8.22
CA VAL A 48 -25.20 -6.88 -7.62
C VAL A 48 -25.45 -6.73 -6.12
N SER A 49 -26.64 -7.14 -5.69
CA SER A 49 -27.09 -7.04 -4.30
C SER A 49 -27.22 -8.45 -3.71
N ALA A 50 -26.08 -9.13 -3.57
CA ALA A 50 -25.98 -10.39 -2.86
C ALA A 50 -25.26 -10.18 -1.53
N ASN A 51 -25.72 -10.85 -0.46
CA ASN A 51 -25.05 -10.80 0.85
C ASN A 51 -23.60 -11.31 0.77
N HIS A 52 -23.30 -12.20 -0.19
CA HIS A 52 -21.97 -12.72 -0.46
C HIS A 52 -21.79 -12.91 -1.97
N ILE A 53 -20.73 -12.31 -2.53
CA ILE A 53 -20.24 -12.60 -3.88
C ILE A 53 -18.97 -13.43 -3.71
N VAL A 54 -19.04 -14.71 -4.05
CA VAL A 54 -17.88 -15.61 -4.00
C VAL A 54 -17.24 -15.65 -5.38
N VAL A 55 -15.99 -15.20 -5.47
CA VAL A 55 -15.16 -15.40 -6.66
C VAL A 55 -14.37 -16.68 -6.45
N SER A 56 -14.90 -17.79 -6.96
CA SER A 56 -14.43 -19.14 -6.67
C SER A 56 -13.29 -19.63 -7.57
N ASP A 57 -12.89 -18.85 -8.58
CA ASP A 57 -11.85 -19.26 -9.53
C ASP A 57 -10.47 -18.74 -9.11
N SER A 58 -9.44 -19.53 -9.40
CA SER A 58 -8.02 -19.24 -9.17
C SER A 58 -7.54 -17.95 -9.82
N GLY A 59 -8.27 -17.44 -10.82
CA GLY A 59 -8.02 -16.16 -11.47
C GLY A 59 -8.38 -14.93 -10.63
N GLY A 60 -9.09 -15.11 -9.51
CA GLY A 60 -9.51 -14.02 -8.63
C GLY A 60 -10.47 -13.02 -9.30
N LEU A 61 -10.61 -11.85 -8.70
CA LEU A 61 -11.44 -10.77 -9.23
C LEU A 61 -10.56 -9.77 -9.99
N ARG A 62 -10.76 -9.66 -11.31
CA ARG A 62 -10.18 -8.58 -12.11
C ARG A 62 -11.17 -7.42 -12.17
N LEU A 63 -10.72 -6.25 -11.73
CA LEU A 63 -11.44 -4.99 -11.87
C LEU A 63 -10.64 -4.11 -12.83
N ASP A 64 -11.20 -3.87 -14.02
CA ASP A 64 -10.63 -2.92 -14.98
C ASP A 64 -10.99 -1.46 -14.65
N GLY A 65 -11.88 -1.24 -13.66
CA GLY A 65 -12.29 0.06 -13.13
C GLY A 65 -12.07 0.20 -11.62
N SER A 66 -12.75 1.19 -11.03
CA SER A 66 -12.74 1.43 -9.58
C SER A 66 -13.68 0.49 -8.84
N LEU A 67 -13.28 0.06 -7.64
CA LEU A 67 -14.18 -0.55 -6.66
C LEU A 67 -14.44 0.46 -5.55
N GLU A 68 -15.68 0.87 -5.41
CA GLU A 68 -16.14 1.67 -4.28
C GLU A 68 -16.79 0.73 -3.27
N THR A 69 -16.26 0.70 -2.05
CA THR A 69 -16.80 -0.10 -0.96
C THR A 69 -16.49 0.58 0.36
N PRO A 70 -17.42 0.59 1.33
CA PRO A 70 -17.17 1.16 2.65
C PRO A 70 -16.19 0.30 3.47
N LEU A 71 -15.99 -0.98 3.13
CA LEU A 71 -15.14 -1.89 3.88
C LEU A 71 -14.47 -2.93 2.98
N VAL A 72 -13.18 -3.13 3.20
CA VAL A 72 -12.42 -4.28 2.71
C VAL A 72 -11.86 -5.01 3.93
N ARG A 73 -12.19 -6.29 4.08
CA ARG A 73 -11.73 -7.11 5.22
C ARG A 73 -11.31 -8.51 4.78
N GLY A 74 -10.43 -9.12 5.55
CA GLY A 74 -10.06 -10.53 5.41
C GLY A 74 -11.20 -11.45 5.83
N GLY A 75 -11.05 -12.74 5.51
CA GLY A 75 -11.99 -13.78 5.93
C GLY A 75 -11.77 -14.20 7.39
N ALA A 76 -12.62 -15.09 7.92
CA ALA A 76 -12.51 -15.57 9.29
C ALA A 76 -11.19 -16.34 9.58
N THR A 77 -10.57 -16.91 8.55
CA THR A 77 -9.39 -17.77 8.66
C THR A 77 -8.19 -17.27 7.87
N LYS A 78 -8.31 -16.13 7.18
CA LYS A 78 -7.26 -15.60 6.30
C LYS A 78 -7.19 -14.08 6.43
N ASP A 79 -5.97 -13.58 6.60
CA ASP A 79 -5.68 -12.16 6.66
C ASP A 79 -6.00 -11.46 5.33
N LEU A 80 -6.32 -10.17 5.43
CA LEU A 80 -6.38 -9.30 4.25
C LEU A 80 -4.95 -9.01 3.78
N ARG A 81 -4.60 -9.50 2.59
CA ARG A 81 -3.30 -9.25 1.95
C ARG A 81 -3.46 -8.32 0.75
N LEU A 82 -2.75 -7.19 0.78
CA LEU A 82 -2.63 -6.27 -0.36
C LEU A 82 -1.21 -6.35 -0.90
N GLU A 83 -1.02 -6.88 -2.11
CA GLU A 83 0.31 -7.06 -2.70
C GLU A 83 0.41 -6.53 -4.14
N SER A 84 1.60 -6.08 -4.51
CA SER A 84 1.93 -5.71 -5.88
C SER A 84 3.33 -6.24 -6.23
N PRO A 85 3.46 -7.53 -6.60
CA PRO A 85 4.76 -8.20 -6.72
C PRO A 85 5.74 -7.50 -7.69
N LEU A 86 5.21 -6.86 -8.73
CA LEU A 86 6.00 -6.22 -9.78
C LEU A 86 6.00 -4.69 -9.70
N LYS A 87 5.14 -4.10 -8.87
CA LYS A 87 4.94 -2.65 -8.85
C LYS A 87 4.83 -2.17 -7.40
N LYS A 88 3.81 -1.36 -7.10
CA LYS A 88 3.64 -0.68 -5.82
C LYS A 88 2.17 -0.67 -5.45
N VAL A 89 1.91 -0.88 -4.17
CA VAL A 89 0.62 -0.59 -3.55
C VAL A 89 0.63 0.88 -3.12
N LYS A 90 -0.43 1.63 -3.45
CA LYS A 90 -0.59 3.02 -3.03
C LYS A 90 -1.91 3.16 -2.29
N VAL A 91 -1.87 3.70 -1.09
CA VAL A 91 -3.06 4.11 -0.32
C VAL A 91 -3.06 5.64 -0.28
N ARG A 92 -4.21 6.24 -0.57
CA ARG A 92 -4.41 7.70 -0.59
C ARG A 92 -5.74 8.01 0.08
N SER A 93 -5.78 9.10 0.83
CA SER A 93 -6.98 9.65 1.46
C SER A 93 -6.96 11.17 1.27
N GLU A 94 -8.13 11.77 1.06
CA GLU A 94 -8.28 13.23 1.08
C GLU A 94 -8.34 13.78 2.52
N GLY A 95 -8.77 12.94 3.46
CA GLY A 95 -8.81 13.25 4.89
C GLY A 95 -7.69 12.57 5.67
N ALA A 96 -7.97 12.29 6.94
CA ALA A 96 -7.06 11.52 7.77
C ALA A 96 -6.95 10.07 7.29
N MET A 97 -5.77 9.46 7.50
CA MET A 97 -5.52 8.04 7.30
C MET A 97 -4.93 7.49 8.59
N HIS A 98 -5.62 6.53 9.20
CA HIS A 98 -5.19 5.85 10.40
C HIS A 98 -4.72 4.44 10.06
N VAL A 99 -3.63 4.00 10.67
CA VAL A 99 -3.11 2.63 10.57
C VAL A 99 -2.98 2.13 11.99
N ASP A 100 -3.94 1.30 12.40
CA ASP A 100 -4.06 0.82 13.77
C ASP A 100 -3.91 -0.70 13.82
N SER A 101 -3.31 -1.21 14.90
CA SER A 101 -3.20 -2.65 15.18
C SER A 101 -3.59 -2.92 16.64
N PRO A 102 -4.89 -3.02 16.95
CA PRO A 102 -5.35 -3.12 18.35
C PRO A 102 -4.89 -4.39 19.08
N ALA A 103 -4.70 -5.48 18.34
CA ALA A 103 -4.34 -6.79 18.88
C ALA A 103 -2.90 -7.22 18.56
N GLY A 104 -2.08 -6.32 17.99
CA GLY A 104 -0.75 -6.69 17.51
C GLY A 104 0.16 -5.49 17.25
N GLY A 105 1.25 -5.73 16.52
CA GLY A 105 2.20 -4.69 16.11
C GLY A 105 1.98 -4.25 14.67
N ILE A 106 2.63 -3.16 14.28
CA ILE A 106 2.83 -2.77 12.88
C ILE A 106 4.29 -3.04 12.57
N HIS A 107 4.55 -3.88 11.57
CA HIS A 107 5.89 -4.19 11.11
C HIS A 107 6.10 -3.65 9.71
N VAL A 108 7.16 -2.87 9.52
CA VAL A 108 7.50 -2.26 8.23
C VAL A 108 8.94 -2.61 7.89
N GLU A 109 9.12 -3.35 6.81
CA GLU A 109 10.42 -3.77 6.31
C GLU A 109 10.61 -3.36 4.85
N GLY A 110 11.84 -3.01 4.50
CA GLY A 110 12.24 -2.69 3.14
C GLY A 110 13.62 -3.26 2.85
N LEU A 111 13.84 -3.72 1.61
CA LEU A 111 15.16 -4.18 1.15
C LEU A 111 16.15 -3.01 0.96
N ARG A 112 15.63 -1.81 0.71
CA ARG A 112 16.40 -0.58 0.45
C ARG A 112 15.87 0.54 1.34
N ASP A 113 15.74 1.75 0.81
CA ASP A 113 15.37 2.93 1.56
C ASP A 113 13.88 2.92 1.97
N MET A 114 13.63 3.33 3.21
CA MET A 114 12.30 3.65 3.74
C MET A 114 12.22 5.14 4.03
N ASN A 115 11.23 5.83 3.47
CA ASN A 115 11.08 7.28 3.61
C ASN A 115 9.85 7.60 4.47
N LEU A 116 10.05 8.30 5.57
CA LEU A 116 8.99 8.88 6.39
C LEU A 116 9.06 10.41 6.25
N LYS A 117 8.08 11.01 5.57
CA LYS A 117 8.10 12.44 5.23
C LYS A 117 6.76 13.11 5.55
N SER A 118 6.83 14.27 6.18
CA SER A 118 5.72 15.23 6.28
C SER A 118 6.05 16.46 5.42
N THR A 119 5.10 16.95 4.63
CA THR A 119 5.31 18.09 3.70
C THR A 119 4.91 19.43 4.28
N GLY A 120 3.91 19.45 5.17
CA GLY A 120 3.38 20.69 5.76
C GLY A 120 3.28 20.66 7.28
N GLY A 121 3.86 19.64 7.93
CA GLY A 121 3.73 19.44 9.37
C GLY A 121 4.95 18.79 9.98
N ARG A 122 4.73 18.09 11.10
CA ARG A 122 5.77 17.40 11.88
C ARG A 122 5.59 15.89 11.84
N VAL A 123 6.67 15.16 12.05
CA VAL A 123 6.67 13.72 12.31
C VAL A 123 6.83 13.53 13.82
N VAL A 124 5.98 12.71 14.43
CA VAL A 124 5.98 12.46 15.88
C VAL A 124 6.18 10.96 16.11
N ILE A 125 7.17 10.62 16.92
CA ILE A 125 7.40 9.27 17.41
C ILE A 125 7.23 9.35 18.93
N ASP A 126 6.07 8.91 19.41
CA ASP A 126 5.73 8.91 20.82
C ASP A 126 5.80 7.47 21.35
N SER A 127 6.87 7.16 22.09
CA SER A 127 7.11 5.84 22.65
C SER A 127 8.02 5.94 23.86
N SER A 128 7.79 5.10 24.87
CA SER A 128 8.70 4.95 26.02
C SER A 128 10.02 4.29 25.63
N LYS A 129 10.06 3.58 24.50
CA LYS A 129 11.26 2.89 24.00
C LYS A 129 11.43 3.10 22.50
N LEU A 130 12.59 3.61 22.10
CA LEU A 130 12.98 3.78 20.70
C LEU A 130 14.34 3.13 20.47
N GLU A 131 14.42 2.22 19.50
CA GLU A 131 15.66 1.52 19.14
C GLU A 131 16.13 1.94 17.75
N MET A 132 17.32 2.56 17.65
CA MET A 132 18.00 2.83 16.39
C MET A 132 19.26 1.96 16.30
N LYS A 133 19.16 0.82 15.62
CA LYS A 133 20.25 -0.17 15.53
C LYS A 133 21.23 0.19 14.43
N ASN A 134 22.47 -0.31 14.56
CA ASN A 134 23.51 -0.21 13.54
C ASN A 134 23.95 1.24 13.21
N LEU A 135 23.75 2.18 14.13
CA LEU A 135 24.36 3.52 14.03
C LEU A 135 25.89 3.40 14.11
N LYS A 136 26.60 4.10 13.23
CA LYS A 136 28.07 4.09 13.21
C LYS A 136 28.61 4.79 14.46
N LEU A 137 29.65 4.22 15.08
CA LEU A 137 30.35 4.84 16.21
C LEU A 137 31.51 5.72 15.72
N SER A 138 31.51 6.99 16.14
CA SER A 138 32.64 7.91 15.97
C SER A 138 33.84 7.40 16.77
N ARG A 139 34.96 7.14 16.08
CA ARG A 139 36.21 6.70 16.72
C ARG A 139 36.97 7.92 17.23
N HIS A 140 36.81 8.24 18.51
CA HIS A 140 37.84 9.02 19.20
C HIS A 140 39.04 8.11 19.48
N VAL A 141 40.17 8.46 18.88
CA VAL A 141 41.46 7.82 19.15
C VAL A 141 41.77 8.10 20.63
N LYS A 142 41.97 7.02 21.40
CA LYS A 142 42.53 6.97 22.78
C LYS A 142 41.59 6.76 23.98
N ASP A 143 40.40 6.18 23.82
CA ASP A 143 39.74 5.59 24.99
C ASP A 143 39.31 4.14 24.79
N LYS A 144 40.04 3.23 25.44
CA LYS A 144 39.82 1.77 25.43
C LYS A 144 38.85 1.32 26.52
N LYS A 145 38.17 2.25 27.20
CA LYS A 145 37.15 1.90 28.18
C LYS A 145 35.87 1.47 27.45
N ARG A 146 35.46 0.21 27.65
CA ARG A 146 34.11 -0.24 27.29
C ARG A 146 33.11 0.64 28.04
N GLN A 147 32.18 1.24 27.31
CA GLN A 147 31.05 1.98 27.89
C GLN A 147 29.75 1.52 27.23
N GLU A 148 28.67 1.58 28.00
CA GLU A 148 27.34 1.11 27.60
C GLU A 148 26.41 2.24 27.17
N VAL A 149 26.79 3.49 27.46
CA VAL A 149 26.03 4.70 27.17
C VAL A 149 26.76 5.53 26.12
N PHE A 150 26.02 6.02 25.12
CA PHE A 150 26.52 6.83 24.02
C PHE A 150 25.63 8.04 23.80
N GLN A 151 26.20 9.10 23.22
CA GLN A 151 25.42 10.22 22.68
C GLN A 151 24.97 9.89 21.24
N VAL A 152 23.77 10.33 20.86
CA VAL A 152 23.31 10.30 19.47
C VAL A 152 23.51 11.69 18.85
N CYS A 153 24.35 11.76 17.83
CA CYS A 153 24.67 12.99 17.11
C CYS A 153 24.07 12.97 15.71
N MET A 154 23.82 14.15 15.14
CA MET A 154 23.26 14.32 13.80
C MET A 154 24.17 15.24 12.97
N CYS A 155 24.48 14.83 11.74
CA CYS A 155 25.14 15.67 10.74
C CYS A 155 24.14 16.69 10.17
N GLU A 156 24.62 17.75 9.51
CA GLU A 156 23.75 18.74 8.83
C GLU A 156 22.85 18.11 7.76
N ASN A 157 23.27 17.00 7.15
CA ASN A 157 22.47 16.24 6.18
C ASN A 157 21.47 15.26 6.83
N GLY A 158 21.35 15.23 8.15
CA GLY A 158 20.40 14.39 8.88
C GLY A 158 20.89 12.97 9.21
N ARG A 159 22.13 12.59 8.83
CA ARG A 159 22.70 11.29 9.20
C ARG A 159 22.96 11.21 10.71
N LEU A 160 22.46 10.15 11.35
CA LEU A 160 22.68 9.88 12.77
C LEU A 160 23.90 8.98 13.01
N PHE A 161 24.64 9.25 14.09
CA PHE A 161 25.78 8.45 14.51
C PHE A 161 25.94 8.47 16.04
N LEU A 162 26.72 7.53 16.58
CA LEU A 162 27.04 7.44 18.01
C LEU A 162 28.36 8.15 18.32
N ALA A 163 28.41 8.88 19.44
CA ALA A 163 29.62 9.45 20.00
C ALA A 163 29.82 9.02 21.46
N HIS A 164 31.07 9.11 21.95
CA HIS A 164 31.40 8.77 23.33
C HIS A 164 30.68 9.69 24.33
N ARG A 165 30.27 9.14 25.48
CA ARG A 165 29.46 9.87 26.48
C ARG A 165 30.13 11.14 27.04
N GLU A 166 31.45 11.12 27.16
CA GLU A 166 32.28 12.20 27.72
C GLU A 166 32.85 13.14 26.65
N GLY A 167 32.60 12.87 25.37
CA GLY A 167 33.07 13.69 24.24
C GLY A 167 32.03 14.71 23.77
N HIS A 168 32.48 15.66 22.96
CA HIS A 168 31.57 16.44 22.13
C HIS A 168 31.17 15.62 20.89
N CYS A 169 30.09 16.01 20.21
CA CYS A 169 29.76 15.51 18.86
C CYS A 169 30.81 15.98 17.84
N GLN A 170 32.03 15.47 17.95
CA GLN A 170 33.16 15.77 17.08
C GLN A 170 33.27 14.66 16.03
N ILE A 171 33.36 15.09 14.79
CA ILE A 171 33.20 14.28 13.58
C ILE A 171 34.58 13.94 13.04
N GLN A 172 34.83 12.67 12.68
CA GLN A 172 35.71 12.40 11.55
C GLN A 172 34.90 12.65 10.28
N GLU A 173 35.37 13.56 9.42
CA GLU A 173 34.64 14.08 8.25
C GLU A 173 34.01 12.98 7.38
N SER A 174 34.61 11.79 7.35
CA SER A 174 34.13 10.57 6.68
C SER A 174 32.78 10.04 7.17
N MET A 175 32.32 10.40 8.36
CA MET A 175 31.06 9.92 8.95
C MET A 175 29.84 10.64 8.36
N CYS A 176 29.99 11.92 8.04
CA CYS A 176 28.92 12.75 7.47
C CYS A 176 28.93 12.78 5.94
N ARG A 177 29.98 12.26 5.28
CA ARG A 177 30.05 12.16 3.81
C ARG A 177 29.05 11.14 3.25
N ASP A 178 28.31 11.56 2.23
CA ASP A 178 27.43 10.69 1.45
C ASP A 178 28.23 9.83 0.47
N MET A 179 28.64 8.65 0.91
CA MET A 179 29.35 7.68 0.05
C MET A 179 28.54 7.27 -1.21
N ASP A 180 27.22 7.48 -1.22
CA ASP A 180 26.34 7.19 -2.36
C ASP A 180 26.26 8.35 -3.38
N GLN A 181 26.37 9.61 -2.94
CA GLN A 181 26.50 10.76 -3.85
C GLN A 181 27.85 10.77 -4.57
N ASP A 182 28.92 10.35 -3.88
CA ASP A 182 30.26 10.33 -4.45
C ASP A 182 30.38 9.29 -5.58
N ARG A 183 29.72 8.13 -5.48
CA ARG A 183 29.68 7.15 -6.58
C ARG A 183 28.91 7.66 -7.81
N TYR A 184 27.86 8.45 -7.61
CA TYR A 184 27.11 9.05 -8.72
C TYR A 184 27.93 10.12 -9.44
N LYS A 185 28.63 10.99 -8.69
CA LYS A 185 29.54 12.02 -9.25
C LYS A 185 30.74 11.40 -9.99
N ILE A 186 31.29 10.28 -9.51
CA ILE A 186 32.38 9.57 -10.19
C ILE A 186 31.92 8.96 -11.53
N ARG A 187 30.67 8.45 -11.60
CA ARG A 187 30.10 7.95 -12.87
C ARG A 187 29.85 9.07 -13.88
N ASP A 188 29.37 10.21 -13.43
CA ASP A 188 29.09 11.36 -14.30
C ASP A 188 30.39 11.98 -14.87
N ASN A 189 31.45 12.06 -14.07
CA ASN A 189 32.78 12.49 -14.55
C ASN A 189 33.43 11.51 -15.54
N ARG A 190 33.14 10.21 -15.46
CA ARG A 190 33.60 9.24 -16.48
C ARG A 190 32.84 9.36 -17.80
N SER A 191 31.58 9.80 -17.76
CA SER A 191 30.76 9.99 -18.97
C SER A 191 31.08 11.27 -19.74
N LYS A 192 31.80 12.24 -19.13
CA LYS A 192 32.23 13.49 -19.79
C LYS A 192 33.64 13.42 -20.40
N HIS A 193 34.34 12.29 -20.24
CA HIS A 193 35.69 12.06 -20.76
C HIS A 193 35.76 10.78 -21.63
N SER A 194 34.64 10.38 -22.24
CA SER A 194 34.60 9.42 -23.35
C SER A 194 33.90 10.04 -24.54
#